data_AF-A0AAD8F2E8-F1
#
_entry.id   AF-A0AAD8F2E8-F1
#
_cell.length_a   1.000
_cell.length_b   1.000
_cell.length_c   1.000
_cell.angle_alpha   90.00
_cell.angle_beta   90.00
_cell.angle_gamma   90.00
#
_symmetry.space_group_name_H-M   'P 1'
#
loop_
_entity.id
_entity.type
_entity.pdbx_description
1 polymer ?
#
loop_
_entity_poly.entity_id
_entity_poly.type
_entity_poly.pdbx_seq_one_letter_code
_entity_poly.pdbx_strand_id
1 'polypeptide(L)'
;NGVLLKNTKDAGIPKNDSSTNLLSNAYQSCCKNDGDTCNWFYTQLPSSNFSTYREATLVAEFGNSHVKTFDSNKYSIQSIGDFVVFKTNGYILQGRTSTQENKTTYFSQYALKVNEPAVRIIFKPDKNNPSFLDVNQTTPSSLSLSSFSLQMIDNYTAAFITKSWTVEVHNDGGVLYHWVYIYSNDFTTTGLMGTFDSNNTNDFLFQNGSTVFGTSDELEVSIINKFVDSWKLNGNDSLLEGSPDNITLTFPVVESSVSKIKKLLNNTEDEAK
;
A
#
# COMPACT_ATOMS: atom_id res chain seq x y z
N ASN A 1 -34.94 -0.85 7.42
CA ASN A 1 -34.90 -1.72 8.63
C ASN A 1 -34.30 -3.08 8.29
N GLY A 2 -32.97 -3.19 8.25
CA GLY A 2 -32.28 -4.48 8.14
C GLY A 2 -32.13 -5.09 9.53
N VAL A 3 -32.61 -6.32 9.72
CA VAL A 3 -32.56 -7.04 11.00
C VAL A 3 -31.32 -7.92 11.02
N LEU A 4 -30.36 -7.58 11.89
CA LEU A 4 -29.24 -8.45 12.25
C LEU A 4 -29.74 -9.48 13.29
N LEU A 5 -29.74 -10.77 12.93
CA LEU A 5 -30.05 -11.84 13.88
C LEU A 5 -28.86 -12.07 14.81
N LYS A 6 -29.04 -11.77 16.09
CA LYS A 6 -28.05 -11.89 17.15
C LYS A 6 -27.52 -13.33 17.24
N ASN A 7 -26.25 -13.55 16.89
CA ASN A 7 -25.53 -14.77 17.30
C ASN A 7 -24.75 -14.53 18.60
N THR A 8 -24.18 -15.58 19.17
CA THR A 8 -23.50 -15.60 20.48
C THR A 8 -22.25 -14.71 20.61
N LYS A 9 -21.86 -13.97 19.55
CA LYS A 9 -20.75 -13.01 19.51
C LYS A 9 -21.12 -11.64 18.90
N ASP A 10 -22.40 -11.25 18.97
CA ASP A 10 -22.92 -9.91 18.62
C ASP A 10 -22.83 -9.44 17.15
N ALA A 11 -22.29 -10.26 16.24
CA ALA A 11 -22.37 -10.01 14.80
C ALA A 11 -23.59 -10.74 14.20
N GLY A 12 -24.42 -10.02 13.43
CA GLY A 12 -25.66 -10.56 12.86
C GLY A 12 -25.45 -11.35 11.57
N ILE A 13 -26.37 -12.30 11.30
CA ILE A 13 -26.41 -13.04 10.02
C ILE A 13 -27.09 -12.16 8.93
N PRO A 14 -26.53 -12.05 7.71
CA PRO A 14 -27.17 -11.33 6.61
C PRO A 14 -28.51 -11.97 6.21
N LYS A 15 -29.58 -11.17 6.06
CA LYS A 15 -30.90 -11.63 5.60
C LYS A 15 -31.09 -11.33 4.11
N ASN A 16 -31.37 -12.34 3.28
CA ASN A 16 -31.52 -12.20 1.83
C ASN A 16 -32.56 -11.16 1.37
N ASP A 17 -32.06 -10.07 0.76
CA ASP A 17 -32.69 -9.05 -0.08
C ASP A 17 -31.59 -8.43 -0.98
N SER A 18 -31.68 -8.61 -2.30
CA SER A 18 -30.93 -7.99 -3.42
C SER A 18 -29.52 -7.42 -3.16
N SER A 19 -29.34 -6.43 -2.29
CA SER A 19 -28.06 -6.01 -1.68
C SER A 19 -27.30 -7.09 -0.88
N THR A 20 -27.94 -8.22 -0.59
CA THR A 20 -27.44 -9.31 0.27
C THR A 20 -26.68 -10.40 -0.45
N ASN A 21 -26.65 -10.37 -1.78
CA ASN A 21 -25.83 -11.33 -2.52
C ASN A 21 -24.35 -11.14 -2.16
N LEU A 22 -23.88 -9.91 -1.96
CA LEU A 22 -22.48 -9.66 -1.60
C LEU A 22 -22.14 -10.19 -0.20
N LEU A 23 -22.96 -9.84 0.80
CA LEU A 23 -22.77 -10.28 2.20
C LEU A 23 -22.99 -11.79 2.37
N SER A 24 -23.97 -12.36 1.68
CA SER A 24 -24.18 -13.81 1.65
C SER A 24 -23.03 -14.53 0.95
N ASN A 25 -22.53 -14.02 -0.18
CA ASN A 25 -21.38 -14.59 -0.87
C ASN A 25 -20.11 -14.47 -0.02
N ALA A 26 -19.88 -13.34 0.64
CA ALA A 26 -18.78 -13.15 1.57
C ALA A 26 -18.88 -14.10 2.77
N TYR A 27 -20.08 -14.31 3.33
CA TYR A 27 -20.29 -15.32 4.37
C TYR A 27 -20.04 -16.74 3.86
N GLN A 28 -20.52 -17.10 2.67
CA GLN A 28 -20.24 -18.42 2.09
C GLN A 28 -18.74 -18.63 1.87
N SER A 29 -18.05 -17.65 1.28
CA SER A 29 -16.61 -17.70 1.06
C SER A 29 -15.84 -17.79 2.38
N CYS A 30 -16.03 -16.84 3.29
CA CYS A 30 -15.21 -16.72 4.50
C CYS A 30 -15.63 -17.64 5.65
N CYS A 31 -16.88 -18.13 5.69
CA CYS A 31 -17.36 -18.95 6.82
C CYS A 31 -17.75 -20.36 6.47
N LYS A 32 -18.05 -20.66 5.19
CA LYS A 32 -18.40 -22.01 4.75
C LYS A 32 -17.30 -22.67 3.94
N ASN A 33 -16.65 -21.91 3.07
CA ASN A 33 -15.63 -22.44 2.16
C ASN A 33 -14.23 -22.35 2.77
N ASP A 34 -13.90 -21.24 3.42
CA ASP A 34 -12.59 -20.94 4.02
C ASP A 34 -12.75 -20.72 5.54
N GLY A 35 -13.07 -21.79 6.28
CA GLY A 35 -13.49 -21.73 7.69
C GLY A 35 -12.56 -20.96 8.63
N ASP A 36 -11.29 -20.76 8.26
CA ASP A 36 -10.29 -20.03 9.03
C ASP A 36 -10.51 -18.51 9.02
N THR A 37 -11.10 -17.95 7.95
CA THR A 37 -11.38 -16.51 7.84
C THR A 37 -12.73 -16.11 8.42
N CYS A 38 -13.49 -17.07 8.96
CA CYS A 38 -14.84 -16.83 9.45
C CYS A 38 -14.89 -15.87 10.64
N ASN A 39 -13.92 -16.00 11.55
CA ASN A 39 -13.82 -15.08 12.69
C ASN A 39 -13.54 -13.64 12.22
N TRP A 40 -12.87 -13.45 11.08
CA TRP A 40 -12.58 -12.11 10.57
C TRP A 40 -13.77 -11.51 9.85
N PHE A 41 -14.51 -12.32 9.10
CA PHE A 41 -15.79 -11.91 8.52
C PHE A 41 -16.70 -11.25 9.57
N TYR A 42 -16.83 -11.87 10.75
CA TYR A 42 -17.62 -11.30 11.83
C TYR A 42 -17.01 -10.06 12.51
N THR A 43 -15.69 -9.86 12.46
CA THR A 43 -15.07 -8.62 12.97
C THR A 43 -15.25 -7.43 12.05
N GLN A 44 -15.45 -7.66 10.75
CA GLN A 44 -15.67 -6.61 9.76
C GLN A 44 -17.15 -6.21 9.64
N LEU A 45 -18.06 -6.98 10.22
CA LEU A 45 -19.49 -6.66 10.23
C LEU A 45 -19.85 -5.75 11.42
N PRO A 46 -20.82 -4.84 11.24
CA PRO A 46 -21.33 -4.04 12.33
C PRO A 46 -21.83 -4.90 13.49
N SER A 47 -21.42 -4.54 14.71
CA SER A 47 -22.18 -4.88 15.91
C SER A 47 -23.60 -4.32 15.78
N SER A 48 -24.57 -4.91 16.50
CA SER A 48 -25.99 -4.50 16.46
C SER A 48 -26.28 -3.02 16.75
N ASN A 49 -25.29 -2.26 17.24
CA ASN A 49 -25.36 -0.82 17.49
C ASN A 49 -24.43 0.02 16.59
N PHE A 50 -23.86 -0.55 15.52
CA PHE A 50 -22.92 0.08 14.58
C PHE A 50 -21.63 0.64 15.21
N SER A 51 -21.39 0.44 16.50
CA SER A 51 -20.30 1.10 17.24
C SER A 51 -18.90 0.64 16.85
N THR A 52 -18.80 -0.50 16.15
CA THR A 52 -17.53 -1.12 15.76
C THR A 52 -17.32 -1.20 14.25
N TYR A 53 -18.29 -0.77 13.44
CA TYR A 53 -18.18 -0.82 11.98
C TYR A 53 -17.40 0.37 11.44
N ARG A 54 -16.43 0.11 10.55
CA ARG A 54 -15.78 1.15 9.75
C ARG A 54 -15.76 0.74 8.29
N GLU A 55 -16.14 1.67 7.42
CA GLU A 55 -16.01 1.46 5.98
C GLU A 55 -14.54 1.36 5.60
N ALA A 56 -14.24 0.38 4.75
CA ALA A 56 -12.97 0.24 4.06
C ALA A 56 -12.64 1.54 3.34
N THR A 57 -11.69 2.32 3.86
CA THR A 57 -11.25 3.53 3.17
C THR A 57 -10.02 3.20 2.34
N LEU A 58 -10.14 3.39 1.02
CA LEU A 58 -8.98 3.38 0.13
C LEU A 58 -8.15 4.64 0.39
N VAL A 59 -7.05 4.47 1.09
CA VAL A 59 -6.27 5.59 1.62
C VAL A 59 -5.00 5.85 0.82
N ALA A 60 -4.40 4.80 0.26
CA ALA A 60 -3.17 4.88 -0.51
C ALA A 60 -3.27 4.05 -1.81
N GLU A 61 -2.77 4.63 -2.89
CA GLU A 61 -2.74 4.04 -4.22
C GLU A 61 -1.38 4.27 -4.84
N PHE A 62 -0.92 3.28 -5.62
CA PHE A 62 0.31 3.40 -6.39
C PHE A 62 0.21 2.76 -7.76
N GLY A 63 0.69 3.50 -8.77
CA GLY A 63 0.86 3.07 -10.14
C GLY A 63 1.85 3.98 -10.88
N ASN A 64 2.74 3.42 -11.70
CA ASN A 64 3.76 4.15 -12.47
C ASN A 64 4.52 5.23 -11.68
N SER A 65 5.13 4.86 -10.54
CA SER A 65 5.89 5.71 -9.58
C SER A 65 5.12 6.70 -8.73
N HIS A 66 3.84 6.93 -8.98
CA HIS A 66 3.04 7.87 -8.20
C HIS A 66 2.63 7.26 -6.87
N VAL A 67 2.82 8.05 -5.82
CA VAL A 67 2.50 7.76 -4.43
C VAL A 67 1.33 8.62 -4.03
N LYS A 68 0.34 8.03 -3.36
CA LYS A 68 -0.55 8.76 -2.45
C LYS A 68 -0.30 8.25 -1.03
N THR A 69 0.13 9.13 -0.12
CA THR A 69 0.28 8.79 1.30
C THR A 69 -1.09 8.54 1.93
N PHE A 70 -1.10 7.93 3.12
CA PHE A 70 -2.34 7.66 3.84
C PHE A 70 -3.13 8.94 4.20
N ASP A 71 -2.42 10.05 4.43
CA ASP A 71 -3.00 11.36 4.71
C ASP A 71 -3.07 12.26 3.45
N SER A 72 -2.99 11.65 2.25
CA SER A 72 -3.31 12.26 0.94
C SER A 72 -2.26 13.17 0.28
N ASN A 73 -1.02 13.24 0.76
CA ASN A 73 0.07 13.81 -0.03
C ASN A 73 0.32 12.98 -1.30
N LYS A 74 0.72 13.65 -2.38
CA LYS A 74 0.97 13.00 -3.67
C LYS A 74 2.34 13.36 -4.21
N TYR A 75 3.15 12.35 -4.52
CA TYR A 75 4.47 12.58 -5.09
C TYR A 75 4.90 11.41 -5.99
N SER A 76 6.06 11.52 -6.62
CA SER A 76 6.61 10.49 -7.51
C SER A 76 7.96 9.97 -7.02
N ILE A 77 8.17 8.66 -7.08
CA ILE A 77 9.46 8.03 -6.80
C ILE A 77 10.28 7.99 -8.07
N GLN A 78 11.37 8.75 -8.10
CA GLN A 78 12.30 8.77 -9.24
C GLN A 78 13.51 7.84 -9.04
N SER A 79 13.70 7.29 -7.85
CA SER A 79 14.86 6.46 -7.53
C SER A 79 14.62 4.98 -7.85
N ILE A 80 15.65 4.28 -8.36
CA ILE A 80 15.71 2.81 -8.46
C ILE A 80 16.25 2.23 -7.16
N GLY A 81 15.60 1.20 -6.64
CA GLY A 81 16.08 0.45 -5.50
C GLY A 81 14.98 -0.29 -4.76
N ASP A 82 15.35 -0.80 -3.59
CA ASP A 82 14.43 -1.42 -2.65
C ASP A 82 14.05 -0.40 -1.60
N PHE A 83 12.77 -0.27 -1.29
CA PHE A 83 12.27 0.74 -0.37
C PHE A 83 11.35 0.13 0.66
N VAL A 84 11.32 0.74 1.84
CA VAL A 84 10.24 0.53 2.81
C VAL A 84 9.01 1.31 2.33
N VAL A 85 7.98 0.61 1.84
CA VAL A 85 6.72 1.23 1.45
C VAL A 85 5.99 1.71 2.71
N PHE A 86 5.77 0.80 3.66
CA PHE A 86 5.36 1.17 5.01
C PHE A 86 5.77 0.10 6.04
N LYS A 87 5.88 0.54 7.29
CA LYS A 87 6.01 -0.28 8.49
C LYS A 87 4.83 0.03 9.40
N THR A 88 4.32 -0.99 10.05
CA THR A 88 3.28 -0.87 11.09
C THR A 88 3.50 -1.98 12.12
N ASN A 89 2.67 -2.03 13.17
CA ASN A 89 2.86 -2.94 14.28
C ASN A 89 2.92 -4.42 13.83
N GLY A 90 4.13 -4.99 13.78
CA GLY A 90 4.37 -6.38 13.40
C GLY A 90 4.50 -6.67 11.90
N TYR A 91 4.44 -5.64 11.03
CA TYR A 91 4.48 -5.82 9.58
C TYR A 91 5.38 -4.80 8.88
N ILE A 92 6.05 -5.24 7.82
CA ILE A 92 6.86 -4.39 6.94
C ILE A 92 6.56 -4.75 5.49
N LEU A 93 6.04 -3.79 4.72
CA LEU A 93 5.93 -3.90 3.27
C LEU A 93 7.13 -3.21 2.62
N GLN A 94 7.87 -3.96 1.81
CA GLN A 94 8.93 -3.45 0.96
C GLN A 94 8.52 -3.53 -0.52
N GLY A 95 9.04 -2.62 -1.33
CA GLY A 95 8.82 -2.59 -2.76
C GLY A 95 10.10 -2.27 -3.51
N ARG A 96 10.32 -2.97 -4.63
CA ARG A 96 11.40 -2.67 -5.57
C ARG A 96 10.89 -1.75 -6.67
N THR A 97 11.59 -0.67 -6.93
CA THR A 97 11.40 0.10 -8.15
C THR A 97 12.39 -0.31 -9.24
N SER A 98 11.88 -0.42 -10.47
CA SER A 98 12.64 -0.61 -11.71
C SER A 98 12.25 0.50 -12.70
N THR A 99 12.93 0.54 -13.84
CA THR A 99 12.58 1.49 -14.92
C THR A 99 12.29 0.79 -16.23
N GLN A 100 11.30 1.32 -16.95
CA GLN A 100 11.05 0.95 -18.33
C GLN A 100 11.69 1.99 -19.24
N GLU A 101 12.59 1.56 -20.12
CA GLU A 101 13.28 2.39 -21.12
C GLU A 101 13.93 3.69 -20.56
N ASN A 102 14.38 3.67 -19.30
CA ASN A 102 14.97 4.82 -18.59
C ASN A 102 14.06 6.07 -18.49
N LYS A 103 12.73 5.92 -18.62
CA LYS A 103 11.79 7.06 -18.62
C LYS A 103 10.83 7.04 -17.43
N THR A 104 10.28 5.87 -17.13
CA THR A 104 9.23 5.74 -16.11
C THR A 104 9.65 4.72 -15.07
N THR A 105 9.68 5.16 -13.82
CA THR A 105 9.90 4.30 -12.66
C THR A 105 8.60 3.58 -12.32
N TYR A 106 8.68 2.31 -11.93
CA TYR A 106 7.51 1.52 -11.53
C TYR A 106 7.92 0.46 -10.50
N PHE A 107 6.96 -0.08 -9.76
CA PHE A 107 7.24 -1.18 -8.83
C PHE A 107 7.26 -2.51 -9.58
N SER A 108 8.36 -3.26 -9.45
CA SER A 108 8.55 -4.56 -10.10
C SER A 108 8.42 -5.74 -9.14
N GLN A 109 8.43 -5.47 -7.83
CA GLN A 109 8.34 -6.52 -6.81
C GLN A 109 7.85 -5.94 -5.47
N TYR A 110 7.09 -6.73 -4.72
CA TYR A 110 6.78 -6.47 -3.30
C TYR A 110 7.23 -7.62 -2.41
N ALA A 111 7.56 -7.30 -1.17
CA ALA A 111 7.77 -8.28 -0.12
C ALA A 111 7.10 -7.83 1.19
N LEU A 112 6.33 -8.71 1.81
CA LEU A 112 5.73 -8.50 3.13
C LEU A 112 6.45 -9.37 4.16
N LYS A 113 6.92 -8.75 5.24
CA LYS A 113 7.34 -9.45 6.46
C LYS A 113 6.26 -9.34 7.52
N VAL A 114 5.88 -10.48 8.06
CA VAL A 114 5.02 -10.65 9.24
C VAL A 114 5.91 -11.09 10.39
N ASN A 115 5.79 -10.48 11.57
CA ASN A 115 6.62 -10.86 12.72
C ASN A 115 6.05 -12.04 13.51
N GLU A 116 4.72 -12.16 13.63
CA GLU A 116 4.07 -13.16 14.49
C GLU A 116 2.88 -13.85 13.79
N PRO A 117 3.04 -15.11 13.32
CA PRO A 117 4.30 -15.83 13.24
C PRO A 117 5.23 -15.21 12.19
N ALA A 118 6.54 -15.43 12.33
CA ALA A 118 7.55 -14.89 11.42
C ALA A 118 7.39 -15.49 10.01
N VAL A 119 6.95 -14.68 9.05
CA VAL A 119 6.76 -15.08 7.65
C VAL A 119 7.27 -14.00 6.72
N ARG A 120 7.96 -14.43 5.65
CA ARG A 120 8.30 -13.59 4.50
C ARG A 120 7.46 -14.02 3.31
N ILE A 121 6.84 -13.04 2.66
CA ILE A 121 6.01 -13.23 1.49
C ILE A 121 6.57 -12.35 0.38
N ILE A 122 6.75 -12.89 -0.83
CA ILE A 122 7.21 -12.13 -1.99
C ILE A 122 6.16 -12.22 -3.07
N PHE A 123 5.88 -11.09 -3.71
CA PHE A 123 5.05 -11.02 -4.91
C PHE A 123 5.86 -10.39 -6.05
N LYS A 124 6.07 -11.14 -7.14
CA LYS A 124 6.80 -10.66 -8.33
C LYS A 124 6.18 -11.20 -9.63
N PRO A 125 6.24 -10.49 -10.76
CA PRO A 125 5.87 -11.05 -12.06
C PRO A 125 6.75 -12.27 -12.42
N ASP A 126 6.18 -13.31 -13.02
CA ASP A 126 6.93 -14.41 -13.66
C ASP A 126 6.79 -14.33 -15.19
N LYS A 127 7.83 -14.75 -15.93
CA LYS A 127 7.93 -14.62 -17.40
C LYS A 127 6.85 -15.40 -18.15
N ASN A 128 6.30 -16.46 -17.56
CA ASN A 128 5.38 -17.38 -18.22
C ASN A 128 4.07 -17.60 -17.45
N ASN A 129 3.90 -17.00 -16.27
CA ASN A 129 2.71 -17.16 -15.44
C ASN A 129 2.49 -15.90 -14.58
N PRO A 130 1.26 -15.67 -14.15
CA PRO A 130 0.91 -14.47 -13.44
C PRO A 130 1.36 -14.62 -11.97
N SER A 131 2.02 -13.57 -11.47
CA SER A 131 2.49 -13.32 -10.11
C SER A 131 2.99 -14.52 -9.27
N PHE A 132 4.31 -14.62 -9.11
CA PHE A 132 4.94 -15.57 -8.20
C PHE A 132 4.78 -15.12 -6.75
N LEU A 133 4.24 -16.04 -5.95
CA LEU A 133 4.07 -15.91 -4.52
C LEU A 133 5.06 -16.84 -3.80
N ASP A 134 6.09 -16.28 -3.17
CA ASP A 134 6.98 -17.04 -2.28
C ASP A 134 6.51 -16.88 -0.85
N VAL A 135 6.18 -17.97 -0.18
CA VAL A 135 6.03 -18.03 1.28
C VAL A 135 7.09 -18.98 1.82
N ASN A 136 8.19 -18.44 2.35
CA ASN A 136 9.31 -19.23 2.90
C ASN A 136 9.77 -20.39 1.98
N GLN A 137 9.94 -20.13 0.68
CA GLN A 137 10.31 -21.06 -0.40
C GLN A 137 9.22 -22.06 -0.82
N THR A 138 7.96 -21.75 -0.53
CA THR A 138 6.79 -22.50 -1.03
C THR A 138 5.87 -21.58 -1.84
N THR A 139 5.05 -22.14 -2.74
CA THR A 139 4.13 -21.36 -3.61
C THR A 139 2.66 -21.70 -3.35
N PRO A 140 2.11 -21.40 -2.16
CA PRO A 140 0.70 -21.67 -1.87
C PRO A 140 -0.20 -20.66 -2.59
N SER A 141 -1.41 -21.08 -3.00
CA SER A 141 -2.44 -20.16 -3.52
C SER A 141 -3.16 -19.37 -2.42
N SER A 142 -3.08 -19.84 -1.18
CA SER A 142 -3.57 -19.14 0.01
C SER A 142 -2.77 -19.57 1.25
N LEU A 143 -2.65 -18.66 2.22
CA LEU A 143 -2.07 -18.94 3.54
C LEU A 143 -2.91 -18.21 4.58
N SER A 144 -3.46 -18.94 5.54
CA SER A 144 -4.18 -18.34 6.67
C SER A 144 -3.44 -18.61 7.98
N LEU A 145 -3.16 -17.53 8.70
CA LEU A 145 -2.53 -17.51 10.01
C LEU A 145 -3.40 -16.69 10.96
N SER A 146 -3.23 -16.87 12.27
CA SER A 146 -4.08 -16.21 13.28
C SER A 146 -4.18 -14.67 13.17
N SER A 147 -3.16 -14.02 12.60
CA SER A 147 -3.00 -12.57 12.47
C SER A 147 -2.99 -12.07 11.01
N PHE A 148 -2.95 -12.97 10.04
CA PHE A 148 -2.63 -12.63 8.65
C PHE A 148 -3.15 -13.68 7.68
N SER A 149 -3.78 -13.26 6.57
CA SER A 149 -4.15 -14.13 5.47
C SER A 149 -3.61 -13.58 4.16
N LEU A 150 -3.27 -14.51 3.28
CA LEU A 150 -2.82 -14.28 1.93
C LEU A 150 -3.76 -15.03 1.00
N GLN A 151 -4.26 -14.33 0.00
CA GLN A 151 -5.15 -14.91 -0.99
C GLN A 151 -4.77 -14.41 -2.37
N MET A 152 -4.58 -15.33 -3.32
CA MET A 152 -4.66 -14.98 -4.74
C MET A 152 -6.13 -14.77 -5.09
N ILE A 153 -6.50 -13.54 -5.42
CA ILE A 153 -7.86 -13.18 -5.86
C ILE A 153 -8.10 -13.75 -7.26
N ASP A 154 -7.09 -13.57 -8.11
CA ASP A 154 -7.00 -14.17 -9.42
C ASP A 154 -5.53 -14.44 -9.72
N ASN A 155 -5.26 -14.78 -10.96
CA ASN A 155 -3.94 -15.04 -11.48
C ASN A 155 -2.96 -13.86 -11.30
N TYR A 156 -3.43 -12.62 -11.41
CA TYR A 156 -2.62 -11.40 -11.44
C TYR A 156 -2.64 -10.62 -10.12
N THR A 157 -3.58 -10.93 -9.23
CA THR A 157 -3.89 -10.11 -8.06
C THR A 157 -3.78 -10.93 -6.77
N ALA A 158 -2.97 -10.46 -5.82
CA ALA A 158 -2.93 -10.98 -4.46
C ALA A 158 -3.49 -9.97 -3.46
N ALA A 159 -4.11 -10.47 -2.40
CA ALA A 159 -4.48 -9.69 -1.23
C ALA A 159 -3.73 -10.20 0.01
N PHE A 160 -3.11 -9.26 0.72
CA PHE A 160 -2.54 -9.39 2.05
C PHE A 160 -3.55 -8.83 3.05
N ILE A 161 -4.14 -9.69 3.87
CA ILE A 161 -5.29 -9.35 4.70
C ILE A 161 -4.91 -9.48 6.17
N THR A 162 -5.19 -8.45 6.95
CA THR A 162 -5.11 -8.47 8.41
C THR A 162 -6.44 -8.02 9.02
N LYS A 163 -6.52 -8.01 10.35
CA LYS A 163 -7.68 -7.46 11.06
C LYS A 163 -7.85 -5.95 10.89
N SER A 164 -6.78 -5.23 10.57
CA SER A 164 -6.75 -3.76 10.59
C SER A 164 -6.59 -3.14 9.22
N TRP A 165 -6.11 -3.90 8.24
CA TRP A 165 -5.84 -3.41 6.89
C TRP A 165 -5.75 -4.55 5.87
N THR A 166 -5.95 -4.19 4.60
CA THR A 166 -5.68 -5.03 3.43
C THR A 166 -4.75 -4.30 2.47
N VAL A 167 -3.76 -5.00 1.92
CA VAL A 167 -3.00 -4.54 0.76
C VAL A 167 -3.34 -5.45 -0.41
N GLU A 168 -3.89 -4.89 -1.47
CA GLU A 168 -4.06 -5.58 -2.75
C GLU A 168 -2.89 -5.23 -3.66
N VAL A 169 -2.31 -6.21 -4.33
CA VAL A 169 -1.24 -6.05 -5.30
C VAL A 169 -1.67 -6.67 -6.62
N HIS A 170 -1.65 -5.88 -7.69
CA HIS A 170 -2.03 -6.31 -9.04
C HIS A 170 -0.84 -6.21 -9.99
N ASN A 171 -0.66 -7.24 -10.80
CA ASN A 171 0.33 -7.28 -11.86
C ASN A 171 -0.32 -7.02 -13.23
N ASP A 172 0.04 -5.89 -13.84
CA ASP A 172 -0.34 -5.55 -15.19
C ASP A 172 0.91 -5.50 -16.08
N GLY A 173 1.13 -6.56 -16.85
CA GLY A 173 2.23 -6.64 -17.82
C GLY A 173 3.64 -6.52 -17.21
N GLY A 174 3.82 -6.87 -15.93
CA GLY A 174 5.09 -6.75 -15.20
C GLY A 174 5.22 -5.47 -14.36
N VAL A 175 4.26 -4.54 -14.47
CA VAL A 175 4.13 -3.38 -13.60
C VAL A 175 3.22 -3.72 -12.44
N LEU A 176 3.70 -3.52 -11.21
CA LEU A 176 2.91 -3.80 -10.02
C LEU A 176 2.25 -2.55 -9.46
N TYR A 177 0.94 -2.64 -9.29
CA TYR A 177 0.09 -1.65 -8.63
C TYR A 177 -0.29 -2.17 -7.25
N HIS A 178 -0.50 -1.26 -6.30
CA HIS A 178 -1.10 -1.66 -5.03
C HIS A 178 -2.08 -0.65 -4.48
N TRP A 179 -3.03 -1.17 -3.71
CA TRP A 179 -4.06 -0.42 -3.01
C TRP A 179 -4.06 -0.83 -1.55
N VAL A 180 -4.17 0.14 -0.65
CA VAL A 180 -4.23 -0.12 0.79
C VAL A 180 -5.56 0.35 1.35
N TYR A 181 -6.25 -0.58 2.00
CA TYR A 181 -7.52 -0.37 2.67
C TYR A 181 -7.31 -0.49 4.18
N ILE A 182 -7.78 0.48 4.95
CA ILE A 182 -7.65 0.48 6.41
C ILE A 182 -9.02 0.37 7.07
N TYR A 183 -9.10 -0.45 8.11
CA TYR A 183 -10.32 -0.72 8.89
C TYR A 183 -10.18 -0.36 10.38
N SER A 184 -9.00 0.09 10.82
CA SER A 184 -8.70 0.43 12.23
C SER A 184 -8.24 1.88 12.41
N ASN A 185 -8.54 2.49 13.56
CA ASN A 185 -8.02 3.80 13.95
C ASN A 185 -6.66 3.73 14.67
N ASP A 186 -6.30 2.54 15.17
CA ASP A 186 -5.01 2.31 15.83
C ASP A 186 -3.90 1.93 14.83
N PHE A 187 -4.19 2.06 13.54
CA PHE A 187 -3.18 1.91 12.51
C PHE A 187 -2.30 3.16 12.55
N THR A 188 -0.99 2.95 12.65
CA THR A 188 0.00 4.01 12.55
C THR A 188 1.13 3.48 11.70
N THR A 189 1.72 4.34 10.87
CA THR A 189 2.74 3.90 9.92
C THR A 189 3.99 4.76 9.95
N THR A 190 5.06 4.21 9.39
CA THR A 190 6.21 4.98 8.92
C THR A 190 6.67 4.39 7.59
N GLY A 191 7.32 5.17 6.75
CA GLY A 191 7.74 4.74 5.41
C GLY A 191 7.33 5.75 4.36
N LEU A 192 7.39 5.33 3.10
CA LEU A 192 6.96 6.13 1.96
C LEU A 192 5.47 6.52 2.00
N MET A 193 4.63 5.78 2.72
CA MET A 193 3.20 6.10 2.83
C MET A 193 2.83 7.10 3.95
N GLY A 194 3.80 7.63 4.69
CA GLY A 194 3.52 8.60 5.76
C GLY A 194 3.14 7.97 7.10
N THR A 195 2.50 8.76 7.95
CA THR A 195 2.29 8.47 9.39
C THR A 195 0.90 7.91 9.72
N PHE A 196 -0.09 8.20 8.88
CA PHE A 196 -1.50 7.88 9.08
C PHE A 196 -2.02 8.35 10.45
N ASP A 197 -1.90 9.65 10.69
CA ASP A 197 -2.40 10.30 11.90
C ASP A 197 -3.39 11.42 11.60
N SER A 198 -3.93 11.46 10.36
CA SER A 198 -4.80 12.51 9.84
C SER A 198 -4.11 13.88 9.71
N ASN A 199 -2.78 13.93 9.77
CA ASN A 199 -2.00 15.13 9.56
C ASN A 199 -1.01 14.99 8.39
N ASN A 200 -1.47 15.37 7.21
CA ASN A 200 -0.65 15.35 6.00
C ASN A 200 0.61 16.24 6.08
N THR A 201 0.71 17.19 7.00
CA THR A 201 1.90 18.04 7.08
C THR A 201 3.12 17.33 7.65
N ASN A 202 2.97 16.14 8.26
CA ASN A 202 4.07 15.41 8.88
C ASN A 202 4.42 14.07 8.19
N ASP A 203 3.81 13.79 7.03
CA ASP A 203 4.02 12.55 6.27
C ASP A 203 5.47 12.33 5.85
N PHE A 204 6.24 13.40 5.63
CA PHE A 204 7.65 13.35 5.23
C PHE A 204 8.58 13.09 6.42
N LEU A 205 8.29 12.04 7.18
CA LEU A 205 9.11 11.49 8.27
C LEU A 205 10.22 10.61 7.70
N PHE A 206 11.46 11.05 7.85
CA PHE A 206 12.64 10.33 7.37
C PHE A 206 12.92 9.09 8.23
N GLN A 207 13.62 8.11 7.66
CA GLN A 207 13.98 6.88 8.38
C GLN A 207 14.81 7.11 9.66
N ASN A 208 15.56 8.22 9.74
CA ASN A 208 16.32 8.61 10.93
C ASN A 208 15.46 9.26 12.04
N GLY A 209 14.16 9.43 11.83
CA GLY A 209 13.22 10.04 12.77
C GLY A 209 13.05 11.55 12.63
N SER A 210 13.77 12.23 11.74
CA SER A 210 13.53 13.66 11.46
C SER A 210 12.36 13.86 10.51
N THR A 211 11.52 14.85 10.75
CA THR A 211 10.37 15.18 9.88
C THR A 211 10.58 16.52 9.20
N VAL A 212 10.24 16.59 7.92
CA VAL A 212 10.05 17.88 7.23
C VAL A 212 8.56 18.18 7.21
N PHE A 213 8.18 19.33 7.75
CA PHE A 213 6.79 19.74 7.81
C PHE A 213 6.35 20.45 6.52
N GLY A 214 5.20 20.06 5.99
CA GLY A 214 4.59 20.63 4.79
C GLY A 214 3.89 19.57 3.95
N THR A 215 3.11 20.01 2.97
CA THR A 215 2.44 19.14 2.00
C THR A 215 3.28 18.96 0.74
N SER A 216 2.95 17.96 -0.08
CA SER A 216 3.65 17.69 -1.35
C SER A 216 3.65 18.87 -2.33
N ASP A 217 2.64 19.74 -2.25
CA ASP A 217 2.50 20.91 -3.12
C ASP A 217 3.34 22.12 -2.62
N GLU A 218 3.70 22.13 -1.34
CA GLU A 218 4.47 23.19 -0.69
C GLU A 218 5.97 22.90 -0.70
N LEU A 219 6.36 21.62 -0.60
CA LEU A 219 7.75 21.20 -0.52
C LEU A 219 8.44 21.19 -1.89
N GLU A 220 9.73 21.53 -1.89
CA GLU A 220 10.55 21.36 -3.08
C GLU A 220 10.71 19.87 -3.43
N VAL A 221 10.70 19.56 -4.74
CA VAL A 221 10.96 18.21 -5.26
C VAL A 221 12.28 17.64 -4.74
N SER A 222 13.28 18.49 -4.53
CA SER A 222 14.59 18.08 -3.99
C SER A 222 14.49 17.52 -2.56
N ILE A 223 13.55 18.02 -1.75
CA ILE A 223 13.29 17.57 -0.38
C ILE A 223 12.53 16.24 -0.42
N ILE A 224 11.51 16.14 -1.27
CA ILE A 224 10.74 14.90 -1.45
C ILE A 224 11.65 13.76 -1.91
N ASN A 225 12.58 14.03 -2.85
CA ASN A 225 13.56 13.05 -3.29
C ASN A 225 14.48 12.58 -2.15
N LYS A 226 14.91 13.48 -1.27
CA LYS A 226 15.69 13.11 -0.08
C LYS A 226 14.88 12.27 0.91
N PHE A 227 13.60 12.57 1.08
CA PHE A 227 12.70 11.75 1.89
C PHE A 227 12.59 10.33 1.31
N VAL A 228 12.37 10.21 0.00
CA VAL A 228 12.32 8.92 -0.70
C VAL A 228 13.62 8.13 -0.52
N ASP A 229 14.76 8.77 -0.77
CA ASP A 229 16.08 8.15 -0.63
C ASP A 229 16.37 7.74 0.82
N SER A 230 15.82 8.44 1.81
CA SER A 230 15.96 8.06 3.23
C SER A 230 15.31 6.71 3.56
N TRP A 231 14.31 6.29 2.79
CA TRP A 231 13.62 5.01 2.96
C TRP A 231 14.14 3.90 2.05
N LYS A 232 15.20 4.18 1.27
CA LYS A 232 15.92 3.21 0.46
C LYS A 232 16.68 2.23 1.35
N LEU A 233 16.60 0.95 1.01
CA LEU A 233 17.25 -0.14 1.73
C LEU A 233 18.64 -0.42 1.15
N ASN A 234 19.54 -0.84 2.03
CA ASN A 234 20.78 -1.49 1.60
C ASN A 234 20.47 -2.94 1.19
N GLY A 235 21.29 -3.52 0.32
CA GLY A 235 21.04 -4.88 -0.20
C GLY A 235 20.87 -5.95 0.89
N ASN A 236 21.55 -5.82 2.03
CA ASN A 236 21.44 -6.77 3.15
C ASN A 236 20.13 -6.64 3.95
N ASP A 237 19.46 -5.49 3.87
CA ASP A 237 18.21 -5.21 4.60
C ASP A 237 16.97 -5.53 3.73
N SER A 238 17.19 -5.86 2.45
CA SER A 238 16.14 -6.18 1.51
C SER A 238 15.58 -7.58 1.73
N LEU A 239 14.25 -7.65 1.77
CA LEU A 239 13.46 -8.87 1.76
C LEU A 239 13.14 -9.30 0.33
N LEU A 240 13.64 -8.60 -0.69
CA LEU A 240 13.33 -8.87 -2.08
C LEU A 240 14.39 -9.81 -2.68
N GLU A 241 14.05 -10.51 -3.75
CA GLU A 241 14.97 -11.45 -4.41
C GLU A 241 15.75 -10.80 -5.53
N GLY A 242 17.03 -11.13 -5.66
CA GLY A 242 17.92 -10.50 -6.64
C GLY A 242 18.29 -9.07 -6.27
N SER A 243 19.08 -8.41 -7.12
CA SER A 243 19.47 -7.01 -6.95
C SER A 243 18.57 -6.09 -7.78
N PRO A 244 18.32 -4.85 -7.34
CA PRO A 244 17.76 -3.82 -8.21
C PRO A 244 18.62 -3.65 -9.46
N ASP A 245 18.01 -3.24 -10.58
CA ASP A 245 18.76 -2.95 -11.80
C ASP A 245 19.87 -1.92 -11.51
N ASN A 246 21.12 -2.23 -11.87
CA ASN A 246 22.27 -1.32 -11.69
C ASN A 246 22.24 -0.17 -12.72
N ILE A 247 21.18 0.64 -12.70
CA ILE A 247 21.00 1.77 -13.61
C ILE A 247 21.10 3.06 -12.80
N THR A 248 22.13 3.86 -13.08
CA THR A 248 22.22 5.23 -12.58
C THR A 248 21.28 6.10 -13.40
N LEU A 249 20.17 6.55 -12.81
CA LEU A 249 19.27 7.48 -13.46
C LEU A 249 19.79 8.92 -13.36
N THR A 250 20.24 9.46 -14.48
CA THR A 250 20.42 10.90 -14.67
C THR A 250 19.13 11.49 -15.19
N PHE A 251 18.36 12.13 -14.31
CA PHE A 251 17.20 12.91 -14.72
C PHE A 251 17.65 14.31 -15.14
N PRO A 252 17.22 14.83 -16.31
CA PRO A 252 17.29 16.27 -16.53
C PRO A 252 16.42 16.96 -15.47
N VAL A 253 16.95 17.98 -14.81
CA VAL A 253 16.18 18.82 -13.89
C VAL A 253 15.01 19.43 -14.67
N VAL A 254 13.81 18.87 -14.49
CA VAL A 254 12.60 19.51 -14.99
C VAL A 254 12.28 20.63 -14.02
N GLU A 255 12.56 21.88 -14.42
CA GLU A 255 12.07 23.06 -13.71
C GLU A 255 10.57 22.87 -13.45
N SER A 256 10.19 22.88 -12.16
CA SER A 256 8.80 22.79 -11.73
C SER A 256 7.92 23.79 -12.49
N SER A 257 6.66 23.43 -12.76
CA SER A 257 5.69 24.37 -13.33
C SER A 257 5.59 25.65 -12.50
N VAL A 258 5.84 25.57 -11.19
CA VAL A 258 5.90 26.70 -10.25
C VAL A 258 7.09 27.63 -10.54
N SER A 259 8.28 27.09 -10.86
CA SER A 259 9.45 27.92 -11.22
C SER A 259 9.31 28.55 -12.61
N LYS A 260 8.63 27.88 -13.55
CA LYS A 260 8.25 28.49 -14.84
C LYS A 260 7.24 29.62 -14.67
N ILE A 261 6.23 29.44 -13.81
CA ILE A 261 5.24 30.47 -13.49
C ILE A 261 5.91 31.67 -12.77
N LYS A 262 6.82 31.43 -11.82
CA LYS A 262 7.58 32.51 -11.17
C LYS A 262 8.50 33.28 -12.15
N LYS A 263 9.14 32.60 -13.11
CA LYS A 263 9.91 33.26 -14.18
C LYS A 263 9.02 34.10 -15.09
N LEU A 264 7.84 33.59 -15.47
CA LEU A 264 6.88 34.31 -16.31
C LEU A 264 6.28 35.54 -15.62
N LEU A 265 6.03 35.45 -14.31
CA LEU A 265 5.54 36.58 -13.49
C LEU A 265 6.62 37.64 -13.24
N ASN A 266 7.88 37.23 -13.03
CA ASN A 266 8.97 38.21 -12.86
C ASN A 266 9.36 38.91 -14.17
N ASN A 267 9.23 38.24 -15.31
CA ASN A 267 9.50 38.86 -16.62
C ASN A 267 8.41 39.86 -17.06
N THR A 268 7.21 39.82 -16.45
CA THR A 268 6.14 40.78 -16.76
C THR A 268 6.22 42.07 -15.94
N GLU A 269 6.99 42.10 -14.85
CA GLU A 269 7.25 43.34 -14.10
C GLU A 269 8.35 44.21 -14.72
N ASP A 270 9.28 43.63 -15.49
CA ASP A 270 10.33 44.36 -16.21
C ASP A 270 9.88 44.93 -17.56
N GLU A 271 8.76 44.46 -18.13
CA GLU A 271 8.15 45.03 -19.35
C GLU A 271 7.06 46.08 -19.05
N ALA A 272 6.78 46.35 -17.76
CA ALA A 272 5.79 47.33 -17.30
C ALA A 272 6.41 48.58 -16.66
N LYS A 273 7.66 48.92 -17.01
CA LYS A 273 8.32 50.20 -16.69
C LYS A 273 8.78 50.95 -17.93
#